data_AF-A0A978U6V6-F1
#
_entry.id   AF-A0A978U6V6-F1
#
_cell.length_a   1.000
_cell.length_b   1.000
_cell.length_c   1.000
_cell.angle_alpha   90.00
_cell.angle_beta   90.00
_cell.angle_gamma   90.00
#
_symmetry.space_group_name_H-M   'P 1'
#
loop_
_entity.id
_entity.type
_entity.pdbx_description
1 polymer ?
#
loop_
_entity_poly.entity_id
_entity_poly.type
_entity_poly.pdbx_seq_one_letter_code
_entity_poly.pdbx_strand_id
1 'polypeptide(L)'
;MKRNTARPQSFTANFPWRGLGLGLIGLWAGLGAIATAVDLGTVQWLERQSQVLFFRVRGQVPPPEQIVILAMDQESLARGADYLTDPQRYPELAPIQSWPWQRAAYARVIDRLMQAG
;
A
#
# COMPACT_ATOMS: atom_id res chain seq x y z
N MET A 1 -12.76 56.05 41.07
CA MET A 1 -13.37 54.70 41.00
C MET A 1 -12.50 53.78 40.14
N LYS A 2 -12.41 52.50 40.53
CA LYS A 2 -11.28 51.57 40.28
C LYS A 2 -11.24 50.99 38.85
N ARG A 3 -10.02 50.84 38.29
CA ARG A 3 -9.75 50.08 37.06
C ARG A 3 -9.89 48.57 37.33
N ASN A 4 -10.80 47.91 36.62
CA ASN A 4 -10.92 46.45 36.61
C ASN A 4 -9.86 45.85 35.68
N THR A 5 -8.78 45.33 36.26
CA THR A 5 -7.81 44.47 35.56
C THR A 5 -8.24 43.02 35.73
N ALA A 6 -8.97 42.47 34.76
CA ALA A 6 -9.18 41.03 34.67
C ALA A 6 -7.89 40.38 34.16
N ARG A 7 -7.20 39.61 35.00
CA ARG A 7 -6.09 38.75 34.56
C ARG A 7 -6.69 37.51 33.86
N PRO A 8 -6.13 37.03 32.73
CA PRO A 8 -6.54 35.75 32.18
C PRO A 8 -6.12 34.65 33.15
N GLN A 9 -7.08 33.88 33.65
CA GLN A 9 -6.82 32.65 34.39
C GLN A 9 -6.29 31.63 33.37
N SER A 10 -4.98 31.39 33.36
CA SER A 10 -4.41 30.26 32.63
C SER A 10 -4.85 28.98 33.33
N PHE A 11 -5.82 28.27 32.75
CA PHE A 11 -6.29 26.99 33.23
C PHE A 11 -5.26 25.89 32.90
N THR A 12 -4.11 25.91 33.58
CA THR A 12 -3.15 24.81 33.54
C THR A 12 -3.65 23.72 34.48
N ALA A 13 -4.65 22.97 34.03
CA ALA A 13 -5.08 21.75 34.70
C ALA A 13 -3.98 20.69 34.53
N ASN A 14 -3.07 20.61 35.50
CA ASN A 14 -2.26 19.42 35.73
C ASN A 14 -3.18 18.33 36.29
N PHE A 15 -4.00 17.76 35.41
CA PHE A 15 -4.91 16.68 35.75
C PHE A 15 -4.11 15.36 35.68
N PRO A 16 -4.09 14.52 36.74
CA PRO A 16 -3.26 13.30 36.81
C PRO A 16 -3.60 12.28 35.71
N TRP A 17 -4.78 12.40 35.11
CA TRP A 17 -5.25 11.63 33.97
C TRP A 17 -4.44 11.87 32.69
N ARG A 18 -3.74 13.01 32.57
CA ARG A 18 -2.84 13.26 31.43
C ARG A 18 -1.63 12.33 31.47
N GLY A 19 -1.01 12.15 32.65
CA GLY A 19 0.12 11.24 32.82
C GLY A 19 -0.30 9.77 32.63
N LEU A 20 -1.46 9.40 33.17
CA LEU A 20 -2.06 8.08 32.96
C LEU A 20 -2.39 7.83 31.48
N GLY A 21 -2.99 8.81 30.80
CA GLY A 21 -3.32 8.71 29.38
C GLY A 21 -2.08 8.56 28.51
N LEU A 22 -1.04 9.38 28.75
CA LEU A 22 0.23 9.28 28.04
C LEU A 22 0.95 7.94 28.31
N GLY A 23 0.90 7.46 29.55
CA GLY A 23 1.45 6.15 29.92
C GLY A 23 0.72 5.01 29.21
N LEU A 24 -0.61 5.07 29.13
CA LEU A 24 -1.42 4.08 28.42
C LEU A 24 -1.12 4.08 26.91
N ILE A 25 -1.00 5.27 26.31
CA ILE A 25 -0.63 5.43 24.89
C ILE A 25 0.75 4.83 24.64
N GLY A 26 1.74 5.16 25.48
CA GLY A 26 3.10 4.64 25.34
C GLY A 26 3.15 3.11 25.50
N LEU A 27 2.41 2.57 26.48
CA LEU A 27 2.31 1.13 26.70
C LEU A 27 1.67 0.43 25.49
N TRP A 28 0.55 0.94 24.97
CA TRP A 28 -0.12 0.38 23.80
C TRP A 28 0.74 0.45 22.55
N ALA A 29 1.38 1.59 22.31
CA ALA A 29 2.27 1.77 21.17
C ALA A 29 3.48 0.83 21.27
N GLY A 30 4.08 0.70 22.46
CA GLY A 30 5.21 -0.21 22.69
C GLY A 30 4.84 -1.67 22.49
N LEU A 31 3.72 -2.12 23.06
CA LEU A 31 3.22 -3.48 22.88
C LEU A 31 2.90 -3.77 21.42
N GLY A 32 2.26 -2.83 20.71
CA GLY A 32 1.98 -2.96 19.28
C GLY A 32 3.25 -3.06 18.44
N ALA A 33 4.24 -2.22 18.71
CA ALA A 33 5.52 -2.24 18.00
C ALA A 33 6.28 -3.56 18.20
N ILE A 34 6.33 -4.08 19.44
CA ILE A 34 6.94 -5.37 19.74
C ILE A 34 6.17 -6.50 19.05
N ALA A 35 4.84 -6.49 19.13
CA ALA A 35 4.00 -7.52 18.53
C ALA A 35 4.18 -7.60 17.01
N THR A 36 4.31 -6.45 16.34
CA THR A 36 4.60 -6.37 14.90
C THR A 36 6.03 -6.79 14.58
N ALA A 37 7.02 -6.40 15.40
CA ALA A 37 8.43 -6.73 15.17
C ALA A 37 8.74 -8.22 15.31
N VAL A 38 7.99 -8.94 16.15
CA VAL A 38 8.16 -10.38 16.38
C VAL A 38 7.39 -11.21 15.34
N ASP A 39 6.71 -10.57 14.38
CA ASP A 39 5.92 -11.22 13.32
C ASP A 39 4.92 -12.26 13.88
N LEU A 40 4.22 -11.86 14.94
CA LEU A 40 3.18 -12.70 15.53
C LEU A 40 2.09 -12.93 14.49
N GLY A 41 1.79 -14.20 14.19
CA GLY A 41 0.80 -14.57 13.17
C GLY A 41 -0.59 -13.92 13.35
N THR A 42 -0.95 -13.56 14.59
CA THR A 42 -2.19 -12.81 14.89
C THR A 42 -2.17 -11.38 14.36
N VAL A 43 -1.03 -10.69 14.43
CA VAL A 43 -0.86 -9.32 13.88
C VAL A 43 -0.97 -9.37 12.37
N GLN A 44 -0.34 -10.35 11.74
CA GLN A 44 -0.39 -10.51 10.29
C GLN A 44 -1.80 -10.90 9.81
N TRP A 45 -2.54 -11.70 10.58
CA TRP A 45 -3.96 -11.95 10.31
C TRP A 45 -4.79 -10.67 10.39
N LEU A 46 -4.60 -9.85 11.42
CA LEU A 46 -5.32 -8.59 11.61
C LEU A 46 -5.01 -7.57 10.49
N GLU A 47 -3.75 -7.50 10.07
CA GLU A 47 -3.32 -6.68 8.94
C GLU A 47 -4.04 -7.09 7.66
N ARG A 48 -4.05 -8.39 7.34
CA ARG A 48 -4.75 -8.92 6.16
C ARG A 48 -6.25 -8.62 6.20
N GLN A 49 -6.89 -8.77 7.37
CA GLN A 49 -8.31 -8.42 7.52
C GLN A 49 -8.55 -6.91 7.31
N SER A 50 -7.65 -6.07 7.83
CA SER A 50 -7.73 -4.62 7.66
C SER A 50 -7.60 -4.21 6.19
N GLN A 51 -6.69 -4.83 5.45
CA GLN A 51 -6.53 -4.62 4.01
C GLN A 51 -7.78 -5.07 3.24
N VAL A 52 -8.33 -6.25 3.55
CA VAL A 52 -9.56 -6.75 2.93
C VAL A 52 -10.73 -5.80 3.18
N LEU A 53 -10.88 -5.30 4.41
CA LEU A 53 -11.91 -4.32 4.75
C LEU A 53 -11.72 -3.01 3.98
N PHE A 54 -10.48 -2.52 3.89
CA PHE A 54 -10.16 -1.33 3.10
C PHE A 54 -10.59 -1.49 1.64
N PHE A 55 -10.24 -2.61 0.99
CA PHE A 55 -10.65 -2.88 -0.40
C PHE A 55 -12.17 -3.02 -0.55
N ARG A 56 -12.83 -3.63 0.43
CA ARG A 56 -14.30 -3.75 0.44
C ARG A 56 -14.99 -2.39 0.54
N VAL A 57 -14.51 -1.51 1.42
CA VAL A 57 -15.07 -0.16 1.62
C VAL A 57 -14.75 0.75 0.43
N ARG A 58 -13.53 0.66 -0.13
CA ARG A 58 -13.13 1.39 -1.34
C ARG A 58 -14.03 1.06 -2.53
N GLY A 59 -14.51 -0.18 -2.63
CA GLY A 59 -15.30 -0.66 -3.76
C GLY A 59 -14.46 -0.88 -5.03
N GLN A 60 -15.13 -1.22 -6.13
CA GLN A 60 -14.48 -1.42 -7.41
C GLN A 60 -14.08 -0.07 -8.02
N VAL A 61 -12.77 0.15 -8.18
CA VAL A 61 -12.24 1.31 -8.90
C VAL A 61 -11.93 0.87 -10.33
N PRO A 62 -12.45 1.57 -11.35
CA PRO A 62 -12.13 1.23 -12.72
C PRO A 62 -10.61 1.35 -12.92
N PRO A 63 -9.99 0.35 -13.54
CA PRO A 63 -8.57 0.36 -13.80
C PRO A 63 -8.23 1.58 -14.68
N PRO A 64 -7.15 2.33 -14.37
CA PRO A 64 -6.74 3.45 -15.19
C PRO A 64 -6.47 2.99 -16.63
N GLU A 65 -6.84 3.83 -17.59
CA GLU A 65 -6.72 3.52 -19.02
C GLU A 65 -5.26 3.34 -19.44
N GLN A 66 -4.34 3.97 -18.71
CA GLN A 66 -2.91 3.95 -18.99
C GLN A 66 -2.15 3.52 -17.73
N ILE A 67 -1.53 2.34 -17.80
CA ILE A 67 -0.63 1.81 -16.76
C ILE A 67 0.76 1.76 -17.38
N VAL A 68 1.73 2.46 -16.79
CA VAL A 68 3.12 2.50 -17.26
C VAL A 68 4.01 1.90 -16.17
N ILE A 69 4.75 0.84 -16.49
CA ILE A 69 5.74 0.27 -15.58
C ILE A 69 7.02 1.11 -15.68
N LEU A 70 7.33 1.84 -14.61
CA LEU A 70 8.49 2.74 -14.53
C LEU A 70 9.81 2.00 -14.26
N ALA A 71 9.76 0.79 -13.70
CA ALA A 71 10.94 0.01 -13.34
C ALA A 71 10.86 -1.40 -13.92
N MET A 72 11.37 -1.59 -15.13
CA MET A 72 11.69 -2.90 -15.69
C MET A 72 13.18 -2.97 -16.01
N ASP A 73 13.77 -4.13 -15.79
CA ASP A 73 15.16 -4.39 -16.15
C ASP A 73 15.34 -4.40 -17.69
N GLN A 74 16.51 -4.00 -18.16
CA GLN A 74 16.81 -3.85 -19.59
C GLN A 74 16.66 -5.16 -20.36
N GLU A 75 16.97 -6.31 -19.75
CA GLU A 75 16.76 -7.63 -20.36
C GLU A 75 15.30 -7.93 -20.64
N SER A 76 14.38 -7.47 -19.78
CA SER A 76 12.95 -7.68 -19.97
C SER A 76 12.40 -6.83 -21.11
N LEU A 77 12.92 -5.61 -21.28
CA LEU A 77 12.59 -4.74 -22.42
C LEU A 77 13.07 -5.33 -23.74
N ALA A 78 14.23 -5.98 -23.76
CA ALA A 78 14.83 -6.55 -24.96
C ALA A 78 14.01 -7.70 -25.56
N ARG A 79 13.23 -8.46 -24.76
CA ARG A 79 12.40 -9.56 -25.27
C ARG A 79 11.30 -9.14 -26.25
N GLY A 80 10.88 -7.87 -26.24
CA GLY A 80 9.97 -7.35 -27.26
C GLY A 80 10.58 -7.40 -28.66
N ALA A 81 11.90 -7.30 -28.78
CA ALA A 81 12.62 -7.39 -30.05
C ALA A 81 12.67 -8.82 -30.61
N ASP A 82 12.53 -9.85 -29.76
CA ASP A 82 12.47 -11.24 -30.23
C ASP A 82 11.21 -11.49 -31.08
N TYR A 83 10.10 -10.81 -30.77
CA TYR A 83 8.90 -10.82 -31.60
C TYR A 83 9.14 -10.22 -32.99
N LEU A 84 9.97 -9.16 -33.08
CA LEU A 84 10.32 -8.54 -34.37
C LEU A 84 11.17 -9.47 -35.24
N THR A 85 11.91 -10.39 -34.62
CA THR A 85 12.84 -11.30 -35.29
C THR A 85 12.10 -12.51 -35.86
N ASP A 86 11.13 -13.05 -35.14
CA ASP A 86 10.30 -14.17 -35.61
C ASP A 86 8.85 -14.10 -35.04
N PRO A 87 7.94 -13.38 -35.73
CA PRO A 87 6.58 -13.20 -35.27
C PRO A 87 5.74 -14.49 -35.23
N GLN A 88 6.10 -15.50 -36.04
CA GLN A 88 5.38 -16.78 -36.08
C GLN A 88 5.77 -17.70 -34.93
N ARG A 89 7.01 -17.58 -34.44
CA ARG A 89 7.52 -18.42 -33.36
C ARG A 89 7.04 -17.97 -31.97
N TYR A 90 6.73 -16.69 -31.80
CA TYR A 90 6.34 -16.12 -30.51
C TYR A 90 5.06 -15.24 -30.58
N PRO A 91 3.92 -15.76 -31.06
CA PRO A 91 2.68 -14.98 -31.17
C PRO A 91 2.20 -14.39 -29.83
N GLU A 92 2.58 -15.01 -28.71
CA GLU A 92 2.28 -14.56 -27.36
C GLU A 92 2.99 -13.26 -26.96
N LEU A 93 4.08 -12.88 -27.64
CA LEU A 93 4.87 -11.67 -27.39
C LEU A 93 4.33 -10.44 -28.13
N ALA A 94 3.32 -10.60 -28.99
CA ALA A 94 2.68 -9.48 -29.69
C ALA A 94 2.27 -8.30 -28.77
N PRO A 95 1.71 -8.54 -27.55
CA PRO A 95 1.34 -7.46 -26.63
C PRO A 95 2.53 -6.69 -26.02
N ILE A 96 3.76 -7.22 -26.14
CA ILE A 96 4.99 -6.64 -25.58
C ILE A 96 6.01 -6.22 -26.66
N GLN A 97 5.61 -6.23 -27.94
CA GLN A 97 6.46 -5.89 -29.09
C GLN A 97 7.06 -4.49 -29.00
N SER A 98 6.29 -3.51 -28.50
CA SER A 98 6.72 -2.12 -28.37
C SER A 98 6.44 -1.63 -26.96
N TRP A 99 7.39 -0.87 -26.42
CA TRP A 99 7.22 -0.18 -25.15
C TRP A 99 6.51 1.15 -25.38
N PRO A 100 5.55 1.56 -24.53
CA PRO A 100 5.03 0.86 -23.35
C PRO A 100 4.11 -0.32 -23.70
N TRP A 101 4.21 -1.42 -22.95
CA TRP A 101 3.47 -2.65 -23.24
C TRP A 101 1.96 -2.51 -23.04
N GLN A 102 1.21 -3.31 -23.80
CA GLN A 102 -0.24 -3.32 -23.71
C GLN A 102 -0.71 -3.98 -22.43
N ARG A 103 -1.82 -3.47 -21.87
CA ARG A 103 -2.43 -4.00 -20.65
C ARG A 103 -2.79 -5.49 -20.73
N ALA A 104 -3.10 -5.99 -21.92
CA ALA A 104 -3.40 -7.40 -22.17
C ALA A 104 -2.23 -8.33 -21.81
N ALA A 105 -0.98 -7.85 -21.94
CA ALA A 105 0.19 -8.61 -21.53
C ALA A 105 0.17 -8.88 -20.01
N TYR A 106 -0.16 -7.85 -19.23
CA TYR A 106 -0.22 -7.93 -17.77
C TYR A 106 -1.34 -8.84 -17.29
N ALA A 107 -2.53 -8.73 -17.87
CA ALA A 107 -3.66 -9.60 -17.55
C ALA A 107 -3.27 -11.07 -17.73
N ARG A 108 -2.62 -11.41 -18.86
CA ARG A 108 -2.17 -12.77 -19.14
C ARG A 108 -1.13 -13.29 -18.13
N VAL A 109 -0.22 -12.44 -17.65
CA VAL A 109 0.76 -12.83 -16.62
C VAL A 109 0.08 -13.06 -15.27
N ILE A 110 -0.83 -12.16 -14.87
CA ILE A 110 -1.60 -12.30 -13.62
C ILE A 110 -2.46 -13.56 -13.68
N ASP A 111 -3.16 -13.82 -14.78
CA ASP A 111 -3.97 -15.04 -14.95
C ASP A 111 -3.12 -16.31 -14.80
N ARG A 112 -1.93 -16.33 -15.41
CA ARG A 112 -0.99 -17.46 -15.28
C ARG A 112 -0.48 -17.63 -13.85
N LEU A 113 -0.18 -16.53 -13.14
CA LEU A 113 0.22 -16.57 -11.74
C LEU A 113 -0.91 -17.13 -10.86
N MET A 114 -2.13 -16.66 -11.05
CA MET A 114 -3.32 -17.15 -10.33
C MET A 114 -3.61 -18.63 -10.64
N GLN A 115 -3.30 -19.09 -11.86
CA GLN A 115 -3.40 -20.51 -12.21
C GLN A 115 -2.27 -21.36 -11.61
N ALA A 116 -1.10 -20.76 -11.34
CA ALA A 116 0.05 -21.47 -10.81
C ALA A 116 0.02 -21.69 -9.29
N GLY A 117 -0.84 -20.96 -8.55
CA GLY A 117 -1.09 -21.15 -7.12
C GLY A 117 -0.58 -20.02 -6.25
#